data_AF-A0A3P7FZK4-F1
#
_entry.id   AF-A0A3P7FZK4-F1
#
_cell.length_a   1.000
_cell.length_b   1.000
_cell.length_c   1.000
_cell.angle_alpha   90.00
_cell.angle_beta   90.00
_cell.angle_gamma   90.00
#
_symmetry.space_group_name_H-M   'P 1'
#
loop_
_entity.id
_entity.type
_entity.pdbx_description
1 polymer ?
#
loop_
_entity_poly.entity_id
_entity_poly.type
_entity_poly.pdbx_seq_one_letter_code
_entity_poly.pdbx_strand_id
1 'polypeptide(L)'
;MVPHFIRKHNYEKYKQKLVDEGILLTEVNDADKADIGAGRLFHVTCSVLANPLAPNGTNVCSKQNSSSKFPRTNAEKLAHCGCVNDALYEVSVEQFCERMKLFGSMKYLNALRILKDVRYLKTGRLLLRHLCSSSSSLPAYIVLEMVEMLVCIHMEGAAERGDEELWRNLLLLTNKVPHFLKPTVLLLLKSCCPVNIMPKLPSNLMLRPVVITALLANYVRSGKVSLFQALLAKETGYDLFKNDQLLRVLALHTNAHSAVSSTYLDYLSGRSITLLDDNIWHFNSIIR
;
A
#
# COMPACT_ATOMS: atom_id res chain seq x y z
N MET A 1 13.15 20.33 -26.17
CA MET A 1 13.77 19.40 -25.18
C MET A 1 13.83 19.92 -23.74
N VAL A 2 13.62 21.22 -23.48
CA VAL A 2 13.63 21.85 -22.14
C VAL A 2 12.61 21.31 -21.11
N PRO A 3 11.37 20.92 -21.46
CA PRO A 3 10.34 20.58 -20.45
C PRO A 3 10.65 19.33 -19.62
N HIS A 4 11.40 18.37 -20.17
CA HIS A 4 11.74 17.12 -19.48
C HIS A 4 12.81 17.35 -18.41
N PHE A 5 13.79 18.22 -18.68
CA PHE A 5 14.84 18.59 -17.73
C PHE A 5 14.26 19.36 -16.54
N ILE A 6 13.38 20.33 -16.77
CA ILE A 6 12.73 21.12 -15.70
C ILE A 6 11.93 20.20 -14.76
N ARG A 7 11.21 19.21 -15.30
CA ARG A 7 10.47 18.24 -14.47
C ARG A 7 11.38 17.34 -13.65
N LYS A 8 12.46 16.82 -14.24
CA LYS A 8 13.44 15.99 -13.51
C LYS A 8 14.10 16.79 -12.38
N HIS A 9 14.53 18.01 -12.65
CA HIS A 9 15.14 18.89 -11.63
C HIS A 9 14.17 19.22 -10.48
N ASN A 10 12.92 19.56 -10.80
CA ASN A 10 11.90 19.81 -9.77
C ASN A 10 11.59 18.56 -8.96
N TYR A 11 11.62 17.38 -9.59
CA TYR A 11 11.48 16.11 -8.89
C TYR A 11 12.66 15.84 -7.95
N GLU A 12 13.91 16.02 -8.39
CA GLU A 12 15.08 15.83 -7.53
C GLU A 12 15.10 16.83 -6.37
N LYS A 13 14.73 18.11 -6.60
CA LYS A 13 14.56 19.09 -5.52
C LYS A 13 13.48 18.67 -4.53
N TYR A 14 12.35 18.16 -5.01
CA TYR A 14 11.30 17.66 -4.13
C TYR A 14 11.76 16.42 -3.36
N LYS A 15 12.45 15.49 -4.01
CA LYS A 15 13.05 14.30 -3.40
C LYS A 15 14.03 14.71 -2.29
N GLN A 16 14.89 15.69 -2.55
CA GLN A 16 15.82 16.21 -1.54
C GLN A 16 15.06 16.83 -0.37
N LYS A 17 14.04 17.65 -0.63
CA LYS A 17 13.19 18.19 0.43
C LYS A 17 12.53 17.09 1.28
N LEU A 18 12.06 16.02 0.64
CA LEU A 18 11.52 14.86 1.33
C LEU A 18 12.59 14.12 2.15
N VAL A 19 13.83 14.07 1.69
CA VAL A 19 14.95 13.52 2.47
C VAL A 19 15.26 14.41 3.68
N ASP A 20 15.37 15.72 3.48
CA ASP A 20 15.67 16.70 4.54
C ASP A 20 14.57 16.73 5.61
N GLU A 21 13.32 16.51 5.22
CA GLU A 21 12.15 16.37 6.12
C GLU A 21 12.04 14.96 6.75
N GLY A 22 12.95 14.04 6.46
CA GLY A 22 12.97 12.67 7.00
C GLY A 22 11.88 11.75 6.42
N ILE A 23 11.26 12.14 5.30
CA ILE A 23 10.17 11.43 4.62
C ILE A 23 10.70 10.27 3.77
N LEU A 24 11.82 10.52 3.09
CA LEU A 24 12.63 9.55 2.36
C LEU A 24 13.93 9.33 3.13
N LEU A 25 14.26 8.08 3.44
CA LEU A 25 15.59 7.75 3.95
C LEU A 25 16.59 7.99 2.80
N THR A 26 17.70 8.67 3.07
CA THR A 26 18.85 8.68 2.15
C THR A 26 19.22 7.24 1.83
N GLU A 27 19.66 6.98 0.59
CA GLU A 27 20.21 5.69 0.23
C GLU A 27 21.23 5.27 1.31
N VAL A 28 20.86 4.19 1.98
CA VAL A 28 21.40 3.58 3.20
C VAL A 28 22.86 3.95 3.51
N ASN A 29 23.08 4.56 4.68
CA ASN A 29 24.41 4.55 5.30
C ASN A 29 24.88 3.09 5.40
N ASP A 30 26.06 2.80 4.85
CA ASP A 30 26.65 1.46 4.69
C ASP A 30 26.73 0.59 5.96
N ALA A 31 26.40 1.11 7.14
CA ALA A 31 26.36 0.38 8.41
C ALA A 31 25.14 -0.55 8.58
N ASP A 32 24.03 -0.34 7.86
CA ASP A 32 22.83 -1.21 7.93
C ASP A 32 22.78 -2.28 6.82
N LYS A 33 23.84 -2.40 6.00
CA LYS A 33 23.93 -3.36 4.89
C LYS A 33 24.08 -4.83 5.32
N ALA A 34 24.24 -5.10 6.62
CA ALA A 34 24.51 -6.46 7.09
C ALA A 34 23.28 -7.37 7.24
N ASP A 35 22.04 -6.86 7.16
CA ASP A 35 20.87 -7.73 7.41
C ASP A 35 19.56 -7.35 6.67
N ILE A 36 19.64 -6.49 5.65
CA ILE A 36 18.46 -6.11 4.86
C ILE A 36 18.77 -6.33 3.39
N GLY A 37 18.33 -7.48 2.89
CA GLY A 37 18.34 -7.82 1.48
C GLY A 37 17.80 -6.69 0.61
N ALA A 38 18.50 -6.43 -0.49
CA ALA A 38 18.23 -5.39 -1.46
C ALA A 38 16.79 -5.49 -2.01
N GLY A 39 15.85 -4.79 -1.37
CA GLY A 39 14.44 -4.76 -1.77
C GLY A 39 13.66 -3.52 -1.34
N ARG A 40 14.29 -2.52 -0.71
CA ARG A 40 13.61 -1.31 -0.23
C ARG A 40 13.31 -0.32 -1.36
N LEU A 41 12.27 -0.63 -2.13
CA LEU A 41 11.40 0.34 -2.80
C LEU A 41 9.99 -0.21 -3.10
N PHE A 42 9.70 -1.48 -2.77
CA PHE A 42 8.37 -2.08 -2.94
C PHE A 42 8.08 -3.02 -1.77
N HIS A 43 6.90 -2.84 -1.15
CA HIS A 43 6.26 -3.76 -0.20
C HIS A 43 7.17 -4.44 0.83
N VAL A 44 7.09 -3.98 2.08
CA VAL A 44 7.34 -4.88 3.20
C VAL A 44 6.19 -5.88 3.20
N THR A 45 6.50 -7.14 2.97
CA THR A 45 5.58 -8.26 3.18
C THR A 45 5.37 -8.41 4.68
N CYS A 46 4.11 -8.49 5.07
CA CYS A 46 3.70 -8.65 6.46
C CYS A 46 3.84 -10.13 6.84
N SER A 47 4.83 -10.47 7.65
CA SER A 47 4.91 -11.75 8.35
C SER A 47 3.86 -11.79 9.47
N VAL A 48 2.61 -12.12 9.11
CA VAL A 48 1.65 -12.61 10.09
C VAL A 48 1.99 -14.05 10.35
N LEU A 49 2.66 -14.31 11.48
CA LEU A 49 2.76 -15.63 12.08
C LEU A 49 1.33 -16.16 12.35
N ALA A 50 0.81 -16.91 11.39
CA ALA A 50 -0.27 -17.85 11.63
C ALA A 50 0.34 -19.03 12.43
N ASN A 51 0.23 -18.98 13.76
CA ASN A 51 0.29 -20.19 14.57
C ASN A 51 -1.13 -20.67 14.83
N PRO A 52 -1.60 -21.75 14.18
CA PRO A 52 -2.81 -22.42 14.59
C PRO A 52 -2.50 -23.34 15.78
N LEU A 53 -3.31 -23.22 16.84
CA LEU A 53 -3.67 -24.27 17.79
C LEU A 53 -2.54 -25.10 18.45
N ALA A 54 -2.35 -24.88 19.75
CA ALA A 54 -2.06 -25.96 20.69
C ALA A 54 -3.08 -25.90 21.85
N PRO A 55 -3.83 -26.97 22.15
CA PRO A 55 -4.74 -27.04 23.29
C PRO A 55 -4.04 -27.52 24.56
N ASN A 56 -4.73 -27.33 25.70
CA ASN A 56 -4.48 -27.85 27.06
C ASN A 56 -3.64 -27.02 28.05
N GLY A 57 -4.40 -26.26 28.86
CA GLY A 57 -4.35 -26.16 30.33
C GLY A 57 -3.04 -26.36 31.10
N THR A 58 -2.65 -25.35 31.88
CA THR A 58 -2.46 -25.44 33.34
C THR A 58 -2.18 -24.05 33.94
N ASN A 59 -2.75 -23.80 35.12
CA ASN A 59 -2.54 -22.61 35.97
C ASN A 59 -1.05 -22.39 36.29
N VAL A 60 -0.55 -21.15 36.11
CA VAL A 60 0.48 -20.57 37.00
C VAL A 60 0.35 -19.03 37.05
N CYS A 61 -0.13 -18.51 38.19
CA CYS A 61 0.25 -17.19 38.66
C CYS A 61 1.73 -17.22 39.06
N SER A 62 2.62 -16.52 38.34
CA SER A 62 3.83 -15.94 38.93
C SER A 62 4.64 -15.09 37.94
N LYS A 63 4.93 -13.85 38.37
CA LYS A 63 6.02 -12.95 37.97
C LYS A 63 5.94 -12.29 36.59
N GLN A 64 5.22 -11.16 36.57
CA GLN A 64 5.47 -10.06 35.64
C GLN A 64 6.89 -9.49 35.87
N ASN A 65 7.86 -10.02 35.15
CA ASN A 65 9.05 -9.25 34.78
C ASN A 65 8.69 -8.45 33.52
N SER A 66 7.90 -7.39 33.71
CA SER A 66 7.47 -6.52 32.61
C SER A 66 8.49 -5.39 32.41
N SER A 67 9.64 -5.70 31.81
CA SER A 67 10.21 -4.71 30.89
C SER A 67 9.32 -4.78 29.66
N SER A 68 8.46 -3.79 29.43
CA SER A 68 7.73 -3.70 28.17
C SER A 68 8.78 -3.61 27.06
N LYS A 69 9.00 -4.72 26.33
CA LYS A 69 9.89 -4.71 25.17
C LYS A 69 9.37 -3.64 24.22
N PHE A 70 10.25 -2.72 23.82
CA PHE A 70 9.90 -1.69 22.87
C PHE A 70 9.34 -2.35 21.60
N PRO A 71 8.21 -1.88 21.04
CA PRO A 71 7.57 -2.48 19.87
C PRO A 71 8.53 -2.65 18.70
N ARG A 72 8.68 -3.88 18.22
CA ARG A 72 9.58 -4.24 17.10
C ARG A 72 8.81 -4.34 15.79
N THR A 73 7.64 -4.97 15.83
CA THR A 73 6.80 -5.14 14.63
C THR A 73 5.83 -3.98 14.44
N ASN A 74 5.37 -3.78 13.21
CA ASN A 74 4.37 -2.75 12.92
C ASN A 74 3.03 -3.00 13.61
N ALA A 75 2.64 -4.26 13.81
CA ALA A 75 1.46 -4.63 14.59
C ALA A 75 1.61 -4.27 16.08
N GLU A 76 2.79 -4.53 16.68
CA GLU A 76 3.08 -4.13 18.06
C GLU A 76 3.06 -2.60 18.23
N LYS A 77 3.59 -1.85 17.25
CA LYS A 77 3.56 -0.38 17.25
C LYS A 77 2.12 0.14 17.22
N LEU A 78 1.25 -0.45 16.39
CA LEU A 78 -0.18 -0.11 16.35
C LEU A 78 -0.84 -0.40 17.71
N ALA A 79 -0.59 -1.57 18.29
CA ALA A 79 -1.16 -1.94 19.59
C ALA A 79 -0.72 -0.96 20.70
N HIS A 80 0.57 -0.59 20.73
CA HIS A 80 1.10 0.40 21.65
C HIS A 80 0.43 1.78 21.49
N CYS A 81 0.01 2.14 20.28
CA CYS A 81 -0.71 3.39 20.01
C CYS A 81 -2.22 3.30 20.26
N GLY A 82 -2.75 2.16 20.71
CA GLY A 82 -4.18 1.96 20.98
C GLY A 82 -4.97 1.43 19.78
N CYS A 83 -4.30 0.83 18.78
CA CYS A 83 -4.92 0.20 17.62
C CYS A 83 -4.65 -1.31 17.61
N VAL A 84 -5.68 -2.11 17.87
CA VAL A 84 -5.57 -3.58 17.94
C VAL A 84 -6.63 -4.19 17.02
N ASN A 85 -6.31 -5.25 16.28
CA ASN A 85 -7.25 -5.95 15.40
C ASN A 85 -8.10 -5.02 14.50
N ASP A 86 -7.45 -4.01 13.90
CA ASP A 86 -8.10 -3.02 13.03
C ASP A 86 -9.22 -2.19 13.70
N ALA A 87 -9.11 -1.96 15.02
CA ALA A 87 -9.97 -1.07 15.79
C ALA A 87 -9.16 -0.20 16.75
N LEU A 88 -9.66 1.02 17.00
CA LEU A 88 -9.11 1.92 18.03
C LEU A 88 -9.78 1.65 19.37
N TYR A 89 -8.98 1.52 20.43
CA TYR A 89 -9.45 1.26 21.80
C TYR A 89 -9.10 2.42 22.72
N GLU A 90 -10.14 3.04 23.31
CA GLU A 90 -10.03 4.11 24.31
C GLU A 90 -9.18 5.32 23.85
N VAL A 91 -9.04 5.51 22.53
CA VAL A 91 -8.31 6.62 21.93
C VAL A 91 -9.08 7.23 20.78
N SER A 92 -9.00 8.55 20.64
CA SER A 92 -9.42 9.23 19.43
C SER A 92 -8.41 8.99 18.29
N VAL A 93 -8.83 9.22 17.04
CA VAL A 93 -7.93 9.16 15.87
C VAL A 93 -6.72 10.09 16.06
N GLU A 94 -6.95 11.27 16.61
CA GLU A 94 -5.89 12.25 16.86
C GLU A 94 -4.90 11.78 17.92
N GLN A 95 -5.39 11.22 19.03
CA GLN A 95 -4.55 10.65 20.08
C GLN A 95 -3.72 9.47 19.56
N PHE A 96 -4.33 8.59 18.76
CA PHE A 96 -3.63 7.51 18.08
C PHE A 96 -2.48 8.04 17.21
N CYS A 97 -2.74 9.05 16.36
CA CYS A 97 -1.71 9.64 15.52
C CYS A 97 -0.63 10.35 16.34
N GLU A 98 -0.97 11.09 17.39
CA GLU A 98 0.01 11.70 18.29
C GLU A 98 0.95 10.67 18.91
N ARG A 99 0.43 9.51 19.34
CA ARG A 99 1.26 8.40 19.83
C ARG A 99 2.17 7.81 18.76
N MET A 100 1.75 7.81 17.49
CA MET A 100 2.59 7.35 16.37
C MET A 100 3.85 8.19 16.17
N LYS A 101 3.95 9.40 16.74
CA LYS A 101 5.19 10.20 16.72
C LYS A 101 6.37 9.48 17.36
N LEU A 102 6.12 8.56 18.30
CA LEU A 102 7.15 7.73 18.93
C LEU A 102 7.89 6.83 17.92
N PHE A 103 7.23 6.50 16.81
CA PHE A 103 7.78 5.62 15.77
C PHE A 103 8.20 6.37 14.51
N GLY A 104 8.14 7.70 14.53
CA GLY A 104 8.76 8.59 13.56
C GLY A 104 8.13 9.99 13.56
N SER A 105 8.84 10.96 13.00
CA SER A 105 8.56 12.39 13.15
C SER A 105 7.17 12.85 12.67
N MET A 106 6.62 12.23 11.63
CA MET A 106 5.35 12.64 11.02
C MET A 106 4.21 11.69 11.37
N LYS A 107 3.43 12.05 12.39
CA LYS A 107 2.31 11.25 12.93
C LYS A 107 1.42 10.60 11.86
N TYR A 108 0.84 11.42 10.98
CA TYR A 108 -0.14 10.95 10.01
C TYR A 108 0.49 10.08 8.92
N LEU A 109 1.70 10.44 8.49
CA LEU A 109 2.42 9.68 7.49
C LEU A 109 2.73 8.27 8.00
N ASN A 110 3.29 8.19 9.20
CA ASN A 110 3.67 6.91 9.80
C ASN A 110 2.45 6.06 10.11
N ALA A 111 1.37 6.68 10.59
CA ALA A 111 0.09 6.00 10.78
C ALA A 111 -0.42 5.38 9.46
N LEU A 112 -0.51 6.15 8.38
CA LEU A 112 -0.96 5.64 7.08
C LEU A 112 -0.07 4.49 6.56
N ARG A 113 1.25 4.66 6.62
CA ARG A 113 2.21 3.63 6.16
C ARG A 113 2.07 2.33 6.93
N ILE A 114 2.04 2.39 8.25
CA ILE A 114 1.97 1.22 9.12
C ILE A 114 0.60 0.55 9.02
N LEU A 115 -0.49 1.31 8.91
CA LEU A 115 -1.83 0.75 8.70
C LEU A 115 -1.96 0.03 7.35
N LYS A 116 -1.36 0.55 6.27
CA LYS A 116 -1.27 -0.16 4.98
C LYS A 116 -0.49 -1.46 5.11
N ASP A 117 0.67 -1.40 5.75
CA ASP A 117 1.58 -2.54 5.91
C ASP A 117 0.93 -3.70 6.68
N VAL A 118 0.27 -3.40 7.80
CA VAL A 118 -0.44 -4.39 8.64
C VAL A 118 -1.85 -4.70 8.10
N ARG A 119 -2.29 -3.99 7.05
CA ARG A 119 -3.61 -4.12 6.41
C ARG A 119 -4.77 -3.88 7.38
N TYR A 120 -4.62 -2.91 8.28
CA TYR A 120 -5.70 -2.43 9.15
C TYR A 120 -6.54 -1.38 8.39
N LEU A 121 -7.39 -1.90 7.51
CA LEU A 121 -8.13 -1.14 6.50
C LEU A 121 -9.26 -0.30 7.11
N LYS A 122 -9.96 -0.78 8.13
CA LYS A 122 -11.06 -0.06 8.80
C LYS A 122 -10.52 1.16 9.55
N THR A 123 -9.44 0.98 10.30
CA THR A 123 -8.76 2.08 11.01
C THR A 123 -8.14 3.05 10.03
N GLY A 124 -7.53 2.55 8.95
CA GLY A 124 -7.04 3.40 7.87
C GLY A 124 -8.15 4.24 7.26
N ARG A 125 -9.34 3.68 7.03
CA ARG A 125 -10.52 4.43 6.57
C ARG A 125 -10.95 5.52 7.56
N LEU A 126 -10.97 5.23 8.86
CA LEU A 126 -11.25 6.23 9.89
C LEU A 126 -10.25 7.40 9.84
N LEU A 127 -8.96 7.09 9.67
CA LEU A 127 -7.92 8.10 9.52
C LEU A 127 -8.10 8.93 8.24
N LEU A 128 -8.47 8.30 7.11
CA LEU A 128 -8.78 9.03 5.88
C LEU A 128 -9.92 10.03 6.07
N ARG A 129 -11.01 9.60 6.73
CA ARG A 129 -12.15 10.48 7.03
C ARG A 129 -11.71 11.67 7.89
N HIS A 130 -10.97 11.41 8.96
CA HIS A 130 -10.43 12.45 9.85
C HIS A 130 -9.54 13.45 9.11
N LEU A 131 -8.63 12.99 8.25
CA LEU A 131 -7.72 13.87 7.51
C LEU A 131 -8.46 14.71 6.47
N CYS A 132 -9.47 14.15 5.81
CA CYS A 132 -10.32 14.89 4.87
C CYS A 132 -11.18 15.96 5.56
N SER A 133 -11.63 15.73 6.79
CA SER A 133 -12.46 16.69 7.54
C SER A 133 -11.66 17.76 8.28
N SER A 134 -10.51 17.38 8.84
CA SER A 134 -9.84 18.19 9.87
C SER A 134 -8.71 19.08 9.33
N SER A 135 -8.28 18.91 8.08
CA SER A 135 -7.18 19.69 7.53
C SER A 135 -7.47 20.26 6.15
N SER A 136 -7.58 21.59 6.09
CA SER A 136 -7.70 22.33 4.83
C SER A 136 -6.39 22.38 4.05
N SER A 137 -5.24 22.07 4.66
CA SER A 137 -3.92 22.11 4.02
C SER A 137 -3.09 20.90 4.42
N LEU A 138 -3.17 19.84 3.62
CA LEU A 138 -2.35 18.65 3.79
C LEU A 138 -1.14 18.70 2.84
N PRO A 139 0.07 18.38 3.31
CA PRO A 139 1.23 18.23 2.44
C PRO A 139 0.99 17.18 1.35
N ALA A 140 1.56 17.40 0.16
CA ALA A 140 1.32 16.55 -1.00
C ALA A 140 1.70 15.07 -0.78
N TYR A 141 2.74 14.79 0.03
CA TYR A 141 3.12 13.42 0.38
C TYR A 141 2.09 12.73 1.27
N ILE A 142 1.40 13.47 2.16
CA ILE A 142 0.29 12.91 2.96
C ILE A 142 -0.89 12.59 2.03
N VAL A 143 -1.23 13.49 1.11
CA VAL A 143 -2.32 13.26 0.14
C VAL A 143 -2.04 12.01 -0.71
N LEU A 144 -0.79 11.83 -1.16
CA LEU A 144 -0.39 10.62 -1.90
C LEU A 144 -0.60 9.35 -1.07
N GLU A 145 -0.16 9.36 0.18
CA GLU A 145 -0.28 8.20 1.08
C GLU A 145 -1.74 7.92 1.48
N MET A 146 -2.56 8.96 1.60
CA MET A 146 -4.01 8.82 1.77
C MET A 146 -4.67 8.15 0.56
N VAL A 147 -4.27 8.55 -0.65
CA VAL A 147 -4.78 7.96 -1.90
C VAL A 147 -4.34 6.50 -2.02
N GLU A 148 -3.09 6.19 -1.70
CA GLU A 148 -2.62 4.80 -1.65
C GLU A 148 -3.37 3.95 -0.62
N MET A 149 -3.70 4.50 0.55
CA MET A 149 -4.51 3.79 1.54
C MET A 149 -5.90 3.46 0.98
N LEU A 150 -6.55 4.41 0.30
CA LEU A 150 -7.83 4.16 -0.36
C LEU A 150 -7.68 3.09 -1.45
N VAL A 151 -6.64 3.16 -2.27
CA VAL A 151 -6.36 2.12 -3.27
C VAL A 151 -6.19 0.75 -2.61
N CYS A 152 -5.46 0.65 -1.51
CA CYS A 152 -5.29 -0.60 -0.76
C CYS A 152 -6.64 -1.15 -0.29
N ILE A 153 -7.51 -0.31 0.28
CA ILE A 153 -8.87 -0.69 0.68
C ILE A 153 -9.64 -1.31 -0.49
N HIS A 154 -9.61 -0.68 -1.67
CA HIS A 154 -10.31 -1.16 -2.85
C HIS A 154 -9.70 -2.44 -3.44
N MET A 155 -8.38 -2.55 -3.44
CA MET A 155 -7.67 -3.73 -3.92
C MET A 155 -8.00 -4.96 -3.07
N GLU A 156 -8.01 -4.82 -1.75
CA GLU A 156 -8.30 -5.89 -0.80
C GLU A 156 -9.79 -6.28 -0.73
N GLY A 157 -10.63 -5.75 -1.63
CA GLY A 157 -12.06 -6.06 -1.66
C GLY A 157 -12.86 -5.51 -0.47
N ALA A 158 -12.26 -4.61 0.32
CA ALA A 158 -12.85 -4.09 1.55
C ALA A 158 -13.63 -2.77 1.36
N ALA A 159 -13.91 -2.39 0.11
CA ALA A 159 -14.58 -1.12 -0.21
C ALA A 159 -16.02 -1.06 0.33
N GLU A 160 -16.41 0.08 0.87
CA GLU A 160 -17.74 0.38 1.40
C GLU A 160 -18.42 1.48 0.57
N ARG A 161 -19.76 1.59 0.61
CA ARG A 161 -20.48 2.67 -0.09
C ARG A 161 -20.02 4.07 0.33
N GLY A 162 -19.65 4.25 1.60
CA GLY A 162 -19.11 5.50 2.13
C GLY A 162 -17.75 5.90 1.56
N ASP A 163 -17.07 5.01 0.83
CA ASP A 163 -15.76 5.30 0.23
C ASP A 163 -15.89 6.20 -1.02
N GLU A 164 -17.09 6.34 -1.61
CA GLU A 164 -17.31 7.31 -2.69
C GLU A 164 -17.11 8.77 -2.25
N GLU A 165 -17.54 9.11 -1.03
CA GLU A 165 -17.34 10.44 -0.47
C GLU A 165 -15.86 10.71 -0.21
N LEU A 166 -15.15 9.72 0.36
CA LEU A 166 -13.70 9.78 0.53
C LEU A 166 -12.99 9.99 -0.80
N TRP A 167 -13.39 9.25 -1.84
CA TRP A 167 -12.84 9.38 -3.17
C TRP A 167 -13.02 10.80 -3.73
N ARG A 168 -14.21 11.39 -3.59
CA ARG A 168 -14.49 12.77 -4.03
C ARG A 168 -13.65 13.79 -3.26
N ASN A 169 -13.53 13.63 -1.95
CA ASN A 169 -12.73 14.52 -1.11
C ASN A 169 -11.24 14.44 -1.47
N LEU A 170 -10.70 13.24 -1.68
CA LEU A 170 -9.34 13.04 -2.15
C LEU A 170 -9.12 13.62 -3.56
N LEU A 171 -10.11 13.49 -4.45
CA LEU A 171 -10.06 14.09 -5.78
C LEU A 171 -9.90 15.61 -5.70
N LEU A 172 -10.62 16.29 -4.79
CA LEU A 172 -10.48 17.72 -4.57
C LEU A 172 -9.09 18.10 -4.05
N LEU A 173 -8.51 17.29 -3.15
CA LEU A 173 -7.16 17.50 -2.64
C LEU A 173 -6.08 17.39 -3.72
N THR A 174 -6.33 16.68 -4.84
CA THR A 174 -5.38 16.58 -5.96
C THR A 174 -5.07 17.92 -6.62
N ASN A 175 -5.92 18.94 -6.45
CA ASN A 175 -5.66 20.29 -6.96
C ASN A 175 -4.53 21.00 -6.21
N LYS A 176 -4.18 20.52 -5.00
CA LYS A 176 -3.09 21.05 -4.17
C LYS A 176 -1.78 20.28 -4.37
N VAL A 177 -1.81 19.17 -5.10
CA VAL A 177 -0.65 18.34 -5.38
C VAL A 177 0.18 18.96 -6.52
N PRO A 178 1.52 18.98 -6.43
CA PRO A 178 2.37 19.48 -7.51
C PRO A 178 2.07 18.82 -8.85
N HIS A 179 2.17 19.61 -9.93
CA HIS A 179 1.84 19.18 -11.30
C HIS A 179 2.50 17.87 -11.75
N PHE A 180 3.72 17.58 -11.27
CA PHE A 180 4.43 16.36 -11.63
C PHE A 180 3.89 15.09 -10.94
N LEU A 181 3.27 15.23 -9.76
CA LEU A 181 2.62 14.12 -9.02
C LEU A 181 1.16 13.91 -9.42
N LYS A 182 0.50 14.95 -9.93
CA LYS A 182 -0.93 14.90 -10.28
C LYS A 182 -1.32 13.70 -11.17
N PRO A 183 -0.56 13.32 -12.22
CA PRO A 183 -0.89 12.14 -13.02
C PRO A 183 -0.91 10.83 -12.21
N THR A 184 0.06 10.65 -11.29
CA THR A 184 0.13 9.48 -10.41
C THR A 184 -1.10 9.41 -9.52
N VAL A 185 -1.41 10.51 -8.82
CA VAL A 185 -2.55 10.56 -7.89
C VAL A 185 -3.88 10.31 -8.61
N LEU A 186 -4.07 10.92 -9.78
CA LEU A 186 -5.29 10.75 -10.56
C LEU A 186 -5.45 9.31 -11.09
N LEU A 187 -4.36 8.67 -11.53
CA LEU A 187 -4.40 7.28 -11.99
C LEU A 187 -4.67 6.30 -10.83
N LEU A 188 -4.08 6.55 -9.66
CA LEU A 188 -4.38 5.78 -8.44
C LEU A 188 -5.85 5.93 -8.04
N LEU A 189 -6.38 7.15 -7.94
CA LEU A 189 -7.80 7.37 -7.66
C LEU A 189 -8.69 6.71 -8.71
N LYS A 190 -8.33 6.82 -10.00
CA LYS A 190 -9.09 6.19 -11.09
C LYS A 190 -9.17 4.67 -10.92
N SER A 191 -8.13 4.03 -10.37
CA SER A 191 -8.11 2.59 -10.13
C SER A 191 -9.11 2.11 -9.06
N CYS A 192 -9.66 3.00 -8.25
CA CYS A 192 -10.67 2.64 -7.24
C CYS A 192 -12.04 2.33 -7.87
N CYS A 193 -12.37 2.94 -9.02
CA CYS A 193 -13.67 2.82 -9.70
C CYS A 193 -13.56 1.95 -10.97
N PRO A 194 -14.64 1.32 -11.47
CA PRO A 194 -14.58 0.52 -12.69
C PRO A 194 -14.02 1.30 -13.88
N VAL A 195 -12.91 0.84 -14.46
CA VAL A 195 -12.27 1.46 -15.63
C VAL A 195 -12.57 0.65 -16.89
N ASN A 196 -13.26 1.26 -17.85
CA ASN A 196 -13.63 0.60 -19.12
C ASN A 196 -12.69 0.92 -20.29
N ILE A 197 -11.67 1.76 -20.08
CA ILE A 197 -10.75 2.20 -21.13
C ILE A 197 -9.34 2.25 -20.56
N MET A 198 -8.36 1.72 -21.31
CA MET A 198 -6.94 1.81 -20.96
C MET A 198 -6.51 3.28 -20.79
N PRO A 199 -6.11 3.72 -19.59
CA PRO A 199 -5.64 5.08 -19.41
C PRO A 199 -4.31 5.30 -20.15
N LYS A 200 -4.06 6.55 -20.57
CA LYS A 200 -2.73 6.94 -21.04
C LYS A 200 -1.78 6.96 -19.84
N LEU A 201 -0.66 6.25 -19.98
CA LEU A 201 0.39 6.18 -18.96
C LEU A 201 1.57 7.06 -19.39
N PRO A 202 1.81 8.21 -18.74
CA PRO A 202 3.00 9.02 -19.00
C PRO A 202 4.27 8.21 -18.76
N SER A 203 5.31 8.41 -19.57
CA SER A 203 6.60 7.71 -19.38
C SER A 203 7.29 8.10 -18.06
N ASN A 204 7.08 9.33 -17.60
CA ASN A 204 7.66 9.89 -16.37
C ASN A 204 6.75 9.74 -15.14
N LEU A 205 5.88 8.74 -15.12
CA LEU A 205 4.93 8.51 -14.04
C LEU A 205 5.65 8.18 -12.72
N MET A 206 5.36 8.94 -11.66
CA MET A 206 5.87 8.64 -10.32
C MET A 206 5.18 7.39 -9.77
N LEU A 207 5.93 6.58 -9.03
CA LEU A 207 5.45 5.31 -8.47
C LEU A 207 4.78 4.42 -9.52
N ARG A 208 5.34 4.39 -10.74
CA ARG A 208 4.79 3.62 -11.87
C ARG A 208 4.37 2.22 -11.44
N PRO A 209 5.18 1.43 -10.71
CA PRO A 209 4.78 0.07 -10.35
C PRO A 209 3.54 -0.01 -9.44
N VAL A 210 3.38 0.94 -8.52
CA VAL A 210 2.17 1.04 -7.66
C VAL A 210 0.94 1.34 -8.52
N VAL A 211 1.08 2.27 -9.47
CA VAL A 211 -0.02 2.60 -10.40
C VAL A 211 -0.39 1.42 -11.30
N ILE A 212 0.61 0.72 -11.86
CA ILE A 212 0.36 -0.45 -12.72
C ILE A 212 -0.36 -1.54 -11.92
N THR A 213 0.13 -1.83 -10.71
CA THR A 213 -0.49 -2.80 -9.79
C THR A 213 -1.95 -2.44 -9.51
N ALA A 214 -2.22 -1.18 -9.16
CA ALA A 214 -3.57 -0.71 -8.84
C ALA A 214 -4.52 -0.82 -10.04
N LEU A 215 -4.05 -0.48 -11.25
CA LEU A 215 -4.82 -0.63 -12.48
C LEU A 215 -5.06 -2.10 -12.86
N LEU A 216 -4.05 -2.96 -12.74
CA LEU A 216 -4.21 -4.40 -12.94
C LEU A 216 -5.24 -4.97 -11.98
N ALA A 217 -5.12 -4.65 -10.69
CA ALA A 217 -6.11 -5.05 -9.69
C ALA A 217 -7.51 -4.53 -10.00
N ASN A 218 -7.66 -3.30 -10.51
CA ASN A 218 -8.96 -2.81 -10.98
C ASN A 218 -9.57 -3.71 -12.06
N TYR A 219 -8.77 -4.12 -13.05
CA TYR A 219 -9.23 -4.98 -14.12
C TYR A 219 -9.55 -6.39 -13.64
N VAL A 220 -8.78 -6.93 -12.69
CA VAL A 220 -9.09 -8.20 -12.01
C VAL A 220 -10.43 -8.11 -11.29
N ARG A 221 -10.61 -7.10 -10.43
CA ARG A 221 -11.87 -6.86 -9.68
C ARG A 221 -13.08 -6.65 -10.58
N SER A 222 -12.88 -6.16 -11.80
CA SER A 222 -13.96 -5.81 -12.74
C SER A 222 -14.11 -6.81 -13.90
N GLY A 223 -13.34 -7.91 -13.91
CA GLY A 223 -13.41 -8.97 -14.93
C GLY A 223 -12.98 -8.52 -16.33
N LYS A 224 -12.13 -7.49 -16.45
CA LYS A 224 -11.75 -6.86 -17.72
C LYS A 224 -10.52 -7.52 -18.34
N VAL A 225 -10.66 -8.77 -18.81
CA VAL A 225 -9.56 -9.61 -19.34
C VAL A 225 -8.74 -8.90 -20.42
N SER A 226 -9.39 -8.31 -21.42
CA SER A 226 -8.70 -7.64 -22.55
C SER A 226 -7.86 -6.43 -22.11
N LEU A 227 -8.36 -5.65 -21.15
CA LEU A 227 -7.62 -4.52 -20.58
C LEU A 227 -6.46 -5.00 -19.70
N PHE A 228 -6.68 -6.06 -18.91
CA PHE A 228 -5.63 -6.69 -18.12
C PHE A 228 -4.47 -7.16 -19.00
N GLN A 229 -4.77 -7.95 -20.04
CA GLN A 229 -3.78 -8.44 -21.00
C GLN A 229 -3.04 -7.30 -21.72
N ALA A 230 -3.78 -6.27 -22.17
CA ALA A 230 -3.18 -5.12 -22.84
C ALA A 230 -2.22 -4.33 -21.94
N LEU A 231 -2.49 -4.26 -20.62
CA LEU A 231 -1.59 -3.60 -19.67
C LEU A 231 -0.34 -4.45 -19.41
N LEU A 232 -0.51 -5.77 -19.21
CA LEU A 232 0.60 -6.71 -19.04
C LEU A 232 1.58 -6.71 -20.22
N ALA A 233 1.05 -6.62 -21.44
CA ALA A 233 1.86 -6.57 -22.66
C ALA A 233 2.68 -5.26 -22.79
N LYS A 234 2.19 -4.15 -22.21
CA LYS A 234 2.88 -2.85 -22.25
C LYS A 234 3.93 -2.68 -21.15
N GLU A 235 3.72 -3.29 -19.99
CA GLU A 235 4.57 -3.10 -18.80
C GLU A 235 5.39 -4.37 -18.50
N THR A 236 6.35 -4.68 -19.37
CA THR A 236 7.11 -5.95 -19.30
C THR A 236 8.22 -5.96 -18.25
N GLY A 237 8.72 -4.79 -17.85
CA GLY A 237 9.82 -4.63 -16.89
C GLY A 237 9.42 -4.72 -15.43
N TYR A 238 8.14 -4.95 -15.13
CA TYR A 238 7.66 -5.09 -13.76
C TYR A 238 7.52 -6.55 -13.36
N ASP A 239 8.20 -6.92 -12.27
CA ASP A 239 8.09 -8.25 -11.68
C ASP A 239 6.80 -8.35 -10.86
N LEU A 240 5.75 -8.81 -11.51
CA LEU A 240 4.42 -8.96 -10.92
C LEU A 240 4.38 -9.98 -9.79
N PHE A 241 5.34 -10.92 -9.72
CA PHE A 241 5.39 -11.92 -8.67
C PHE A 241 5.84 -11.38 -7.34
N LYS A 242 6.64 -10.31 -7.35
CA LYS A 242 7.04 -9.64 -6.12
C LYS A 242 5.91 -8.78 -5.56
N ASN A 243 4.81 -8.62 -6.29
CA ASN A 243 3.64 -7.91 -5.81
C ASN A 243 2.62 -8.87 -5.18
N ASP A 244 2.86 -9.17 -3.91
CA ASP A 244 1.96 -9.92 -3.03
C ASP A 244 0.51 -9.37 -3.06
N GLN A 245 0.34 -8.05 -3.10
CA GLN A 245 -1.00 -7.45 -3.15
C GLN A 245 -1.77 -7.82 -4.42
N LEU A 246 -1.14 -7.80 -5.60
CA LEU A 246 -1.78 -8.22 -6.85
C LEU A 246 -2.15 -9.70 -6.82
N LEU A 247 -1.26 -10.55 -6.30
CA LEU A 247 -1.52 -11.98 -6.12
C LEU A 247 -2.73 -12.22 -5.23
N ARG A 248 -2.86 -11.46 -4.13
CA ARG A 248 -4.07 -11.49 -3.28
C ARG A 248 -5.33 -11.13 -4.03
N VAL A 249 -5.30 -10.06 -4.83
CA VAL A 249 -6.48 -9.64 -5.61
C VAL A 249 -6.85 -10.71 -6.63
N LEU A 250 -5.87 -11.30 -7.32
CA LEU A 250 -6.11 -12.41 -8.23
C LEU A 250 -6.77 -13.57 -7.50
N ALA A 251 -6.17 -14.06 -6.40
CA ALA A 251 -6.69 -15.15 -5.60
C ALA A 251 -8.13 -14.90 -5.08
N LEU A 252 -8.41 -13.67 -4.62
CA LEU A 252 -9.75 -13.28 -4.15
C LEU A 252 -10.81 -13.35 -5.25
N HIS A 253 -10.41 -13.09 -6.51
CA HIS A 253 -11.32 -12.98 -7.64
C HIS A 253 -11.23 -14.15 -8.64
N THR A 254 -10.40 -15.16 -8.40
CA THR A 254 -10.19 -16.30 -9.31
C THR A 254 -11.50 -17.00 -9.65
N ASN A 255 -12.35 -17.27 -8.66
CA ASN A 255 -13.64 -17.95 -8.89
C ASN A 255 -14.63 -17.10 -9.70
N ALA A 256 -14.64 -15.79 -9.47
CA ALA A 256 -15.56 -14.90 -10.17
C ALA A 256 -15.10 -14.65 -11.62
N HIS A 257 -13.80 -14.46 -11.82
CA HIS A 257 -13.21 -14.03 -13.08
C HIS A 257 -12.03 -14.93 -13.48
N SER A 258 -12.29 -16.23 -13.62
CA SER A 258 -11.27 -17.25 -13.90
C SER A 258 -10.43 -16.92 -15.14
N ALA A 259 -11.05 -16.40 -16.20
CA ALA A 259 -10.36 -15.99 -17.42
C ALA A 259 -9.24 -14.94 -17.18
N VAL A 260 -9.38 -14.04 -16.19
CA VAL A 260 -8.32 -13.08 -15.84
C VAL A 260 -7.16 -13.81 -15.16
N SER A 261 -7.47 -14.75 -14.27
CA SER A 261 -6.46 -15.58 -13.60
C SER A 261 -5.73 -16.49 -14.59
N SER A 262 -6.43 -17.13 -15.53
CA SER A 262 -5.80 -17.90 -16.61
C SER A 262 -4.90 -17.03 -17.47
N THR A 263 -5.36 -15.84 -17.87
CA THR A 263 -4.52 -14.88 -18.62
C THR A 263 -3.27 -14.48 -17.84
N TYR A 264 -3.39 -14.32 -16.52
CA TYR A 264 -2.24 -14.11 -15.66
C TYR A 264 -1.30 -15.32 -15.72
N LEU A 265 -1.76 -16.53 -15.39
CA LEU A 265 -0.94 -17.75 -15.42
C LEU A 265 -0.27 -18.00 -16.79
N ASP A 266 -0.97 -17.78 -17.89
CA ASP A 266 -0.42 -17.89 -19.25
C ASP A 266 0.72 -16.89 -19.47
N TYR A 267 0.54 -15.63 -19.05
CA TYR A 267 1.60 -14.62 -19.11
C TYR A 267 2.85 -15.03 -18.31
N LEU A 268 2.65 -15.72 -17.19
CA LEU A 268 3.73 -16.20 -16.35
C LEU A 268 4.42 -17.44 -16.92
N SER A 269 3.68 -18.35 -17.56
CA SER A 269 4.21 -19.60 -18.12
C SER A 269 5.34 -19.37 -19.12
N GLY A 270 5.34 -18.21 -19.79
CA GLY A 270 6.40 -17.79 -20.70
C GLY A 270 7.62 -17.15 -20.03
N ARG A 271 7.73 -17.17 -18.70
CA ARG A 271 8.78 -16.48 -17.93
C ARG A 271 9.41 -17.42 -16.89
N SER A 272 10.71 -17.25 -16.65
CA SER A 272 11.38 -17.84 -15.49
C SER A 272 11.13 -16.97 -14.27
N ILE A 273 10.59 -17.57 -13.21
CA ILE A 273 10.03 -16.84 -12.07
C ILE A 273 10.54 -17.46 -10.78
N THR A 274 10.93 -16.61 -9.83
CA THR A 274 11.22 -17.01 -8.45
C THR A 274 10.09 -16.53 -7.55
N LEU A 275 9.35 -17.47 -6.96
CA LEU A 275 8.34 -17.18 -5.95
C LEU A 275 9.02 -16.99 -4.59
N LEU A 276 8.63 -15.93 -3.88
CA LEU A 276 8.94 -15.78 -2.46
C LEU A 276 7.97 -16.66 -1.65
N ASP A 277 8.42 -17.20 -0.51
CA ASP A 277 7.63 -18.14 0.31
C ASP A 277 6.24 -17.59 0.65
N ASP A 278 6.16 -16.30 1.03
CA ASP A 278 4.91 -15.61 1.36
C ASP A 278 3.91 -15.60 0.18
N ASN A 279 4.42 -15.58 -1.05
CA ASN A 279 3.61 -15.46 -2.27
C ASN A 279 3.09 -16.82 -2.74
N ILE A 280 3.71 -17.93 -2.32
CA ILE A 280 3.35 -19.29 -2.73
C ILE A 280 1.90 -19.60 -2.35
N TRP A 281 1.46 -19.18 -1.17
CA TRP A 281 0.09 -19.48 -0.71
C TRP A 281 -0.96 -18.81 -1.60
N HIS A 282 -0.75 -17.53 -1.92
CA HIS A 282 -1.64 -16.79 -2.83
C HIS A 282 -1.58 -17.36 -4.25
N PHE A 283 -0.38 -17.68 -4.74
CA PHE A 283 -0.19 -18.27 -6.05
C PHE A 283 -0.90 -19.62 -6.20
N ASN A 284 -0.79 -20.50 -5.21
CA ASN A 284 -1.47 -21.79 -5.20
C ASN A 284 -3.00 -21.66 -5.18
N SER A 285 -3.52 -20.56 -4.64
CA SER A 285 -4.96 -20.28 -4.66
C SER A 285 -5.46 -19.86 -6.06
N ILE A 286 -4.56 -19.40 -6.94
CA ILE A 286 -4.89 -18.97 -8.32
C ILE A 286 -4.89 -20.15 -9.30
N ILE A 287 -4.07 -21.19 -9.08
CA ILE A 287 -3.91 -22.33 -10.01
C ILE A 287 -5.01 -23.39 -9.85
N ARG A 288 -5.76 -23.37 -8.74
CA ARG A 288 -6.87 -24.32 -8.50
C ARG A 288 -8.05 -24.07 -9.42
#